data_AF-A0A3M1SDJ0-F1
#
_entry.id   AF-A0A3M1SDJ0-F1
#
_cell.length_a   1.000
_cell.length_b   1.000
_cell.length_c   1.000
_cell.angle_alpha   90.00
_cell.angle_beta   90.00
_cell.angle_gamma   90.00
#
_symmetry.space_group_name_H-M   'P 1'
#
loop_
_entity.id
_entity.type
_entity.pdbx_description
1 polymer ?
#
loop_
_entity_poly.entity_id
_entity_poly.type
_entity_poly.pdbx_seq_one_letter_code
_entity_poly.pdbx_strand_id
1 'polypeptide(L)'
;TLESSAPDILLAGTYPFDSVRAKLFAVMKAHWEEGPQALIAEGMGNGLSLEPGFLACIKKMPREDAQATTATRPPVRRPGYGQRRPVRPPYRGAPQEYGEYGGSGEEEYYGEGEGSAPAGRGSTASKSPKQAWQQATLDVIREMCKTYKAAADYHAAASPQSVEQFAQARPQLNLHPDAWVTAEYHLDWPNAELKEKLPNIQFDPMIVHYVRIEEKNKPISILGFYRRQFRNAEQHPLPNGGWLEDFRFVRDGHPRLRSVDVVFTLAKQPTNPQEEIDMVVEILCLEVHSPDPADTVDPNQQAAQ
;
A
#
# COMPACT_ATOMS: atom_id res chain seq x y z
N THR A 1 -19.45 -10.47 21.42
CA THR A 1 -18.60 -9.26 21.30
C THR A 1 -17.34 -9.67 20.58
N LEU A 2 -16.61 -8.75 19.97
CA LEU A 2 -15.31 -9.07 19.36
C LEU A 2 -14.33 -9.62 20.39
N GLU A 3 -14.39 -9.13 21.63
CA GLU A 3 -13.59 -9.62 22.76
C GLU A 3 -13.81 -11.11 23.04
N SER A 4 -15.06 -11.57 23.08
CA SER A 4 -15.36 -12.99 23.37
C SER A 4 -15.08 -13.94 22.21
N SER A 5 -15.04 -13.43 20.98
CA SER A 5 -14.80 -14.23 19.77
C SER A 5 -13.39 -14.09 19.21
N ALA A 6 -12.52 -13.28 19.82
CA ALA A 6 -11.19 -12.99 19.28
C ALA A 6 -10.33 -14.24 19.03
N PRO A 7 -10.24 -15.23 19.95
CA PRO A 7 -9.50 -16.46 19.70
C PRO A 7 -10.04 -17.25 18.49
N ASP A 8 -11.37 -17.36 18.38
CA ASP A 8 -12.02 -18.08 17.28
C ASP A 8 -11.81 -17.38 15.93
N ILE A 9 -11.86 -16.04 15.93
CA ILE A 9 -11.58 -15.23 14.74
C ILE A 9 -10.15 -15.44 14.27
N LEU A 10 -9.17 -15.40 15.18
CA LEU A 10 -7.76 -15.59 14.82
C LEU A 10 -7.45 -17.01 14.39
N LEU A 11 -8.04 -18.02 15.04
CA LEU A 11 -7.95 -19.40 14.60
C LEU A 11 -8.53 -19.55 13.19
N ALA A 12 -9.74 -19.04 12.95
CA ALA A 12 -10.38 -19.07 11.63
C ALA A 12 -9.57 -18.29 10.57
N GLY A 13 -8.88 -17.22 10.97
CA GLY A 13 -7.95 -16.43 10.14
C GLY A 13 -6.65 -17.14 9.75
N THR A 14 -6.53 -18.44 10.03
CA THR A 14 -5.48 -19.33 9.53
C THR A 14 -5.97 -20.29 8.43
N TYR A 15 -7.28 -20.31 8.14
CA TYR A 15 -7.88 -21.22 7.16
C TYR A 15 -8.04 -20.56 5.79
N PRO A 16 -7.40 -21.08 4.72
CA PRO A 16 -7.33 -20.40 3.42
C PRO A 16 -8.60 -20.55 2.57
N PHE A 17 -9.79 -20.53 3.19
CA PHE A 17 -11.06 -20.74 2.48
C PHE A 17 -11.88 -19.46 2.32
N ASP A 18 -12.47 -19.23 1.15
CA ASP A 18 -13.30 -18.07 0.84
C ASP A 18 -14.55 -18.02 1.71
N SER A 19 -15.18 -19.18 1.93
CA SER A 19 -16.33 -19.29 2.83
C SER A 19 -16.00 -18.90 4.28
N VAL A 20 -14.78 -19.20 4.73
CA VAL A 20 -14.29 -18.79 6.06
C VAL A 20 -14.01 -17.29 6.07
N ARG A 21 -13.31 -16.77 5.05
CA ARG A 21 -13.05 -15.34 4.88
C ARG A 21 -14.34 -14.50 4.83
N ALA A 22 -15.36 -14.97 4.12
CA ALA A 22 -16.65 -14.30 4.04
C ALA A 22 -17.34 -14.22 5.41
N LYS A 23 -17.31 -15.30 6.20
CA LYS A 23 -17.84 -15.33 7.57
C LYS A 23 -17.03 -14.43 8.52
N LEU A 24 -15.70 -14.50 8.45
CA LEU A 24 -14.80 -13.64 9.21
C LEU A 24 -15.09 -12.16 8.93
N PHE A 25 -15.22 -11.79 7.66
CA PHE A 25 -15.57 -10.43 7.28
C PHE A 25 -16.94 -10.03 7.84
N ALA A 26 -17.96 -10.89 7.76
CA ALA A 26 -19.28 -10.59 8.32
C ALA A 26 -19.23 -10.34 9.84
N VAL A 27 -18.49 -11.17 10.58
CA VAL A 27 -18.32 -11.02 12.04
C VAL A 27 -17.55 -9.74 12.37
N MET A 28 -16.40 -9.49 11.73
CA MET A 28 -15.62 -8.26 11.96
C MET A 28 -16.42 -7.01 11.60
N LYS A 29 -17.22 -7.07 10.53
CA LYS A 29 -18.10 -5.98 10.12
C LYS A 29 -19.20 -5.70 11.13
N ALA A 30 -19.81 -6.73 11.71
CA ALA A 30 -20.83 -6.57 12.75
C ALA A 30 -20.28 -5.91 14.02
N HIS A 31 -19.00 -6.11 14.32
CA HIS A 31 -18.33 -5.60 15.53
C HIS A 31 -17.30 -4.50 15.23
N TRP A 32 -17.39 -3.84 14.08
CA TRP A 32 -16.38 -2.90 13.61
C TRP A 32 -16.12 -1.75 14.59
N GLU A 33 -17.18 -1.18 15.18
CA GLU A 33 -17.15 -0.07 16.13
C GLU A 33 -16.38 -0.41 17.42
N GLU A 34 -16.26 -1.70 17.77
CA GLU A 34 -15.49 -2.15 18.94
C GLU A 34 -13.97 -1.97 18.74
N GLY A 35 -13.52 -1.80 17.49
CA GLY A 35 -12.10 -1.69 17.13
C GLY A 35 -11.33 -3.03 17.18
N PRO A 36 -10.09 -3.08 16.69
CA PRO A 36 -9.31 -4.32 16.61
C PRO A 36 -8.62 -4.74 17.91
N GLN A 37 -8.79 -4.02 19.01
CA GLN A 37 -7.98 -4.16 20.23
C GLN A 37 -8.04 -5.58 20.81
N ALA A 38 -9.21 -6.21 20.79
CA ALA A 38 -9.38 -7.60 21.20
C ALA A 38 -8.53 -8.57 20.36
N LEU A 39 -8.53 -8.39 19.03
CA LEU A 39 -7.73 -9.22 18.12
C LEU A 39 -6.23 -8.97 18.30
N ILE A 40 -5.82 -7.71 18.51
CA ILE A 40 -4.42 -7.35 18.78
C ILE A 40 -3.95 -7.99 20.09
N ALA A 41 -4.78 -7.98 21.14
CA ALA A 41 -4.47 -8.60 22.42
C ALA A 41 -4.22 -10.11 22.28
N GLU A 42 -4.91 -10.77 21.35
CA GLU A 42 -4.74 -12.18 21.00
C GLU A 42 -3.60 -12.44 19.98
N GLY A 43 -2.84 -11.42 19.59
CA GLY A 43 -1.63 -11.56 18.76
C GLY A 43 -1.77 -11.18 17.28
N MET A 44 -2.92 -10.62 16.88
CA MET A 44 -3.08 -10.11 15.51
C MET A 44 -2.04 -9.02 15.20
N GLY A 45 -1.24 -9.24 14.15
CA GLY A 45 -0.17 -8.32 13.75
C GLY A 45 1.09 -8.39 14.63
N ASN A 46 1.17 -9.35 15.56
CA ASN A 46 2.35 -9.54 16.41
C ASN A 46 2.59 -11.03 16.72
N GLY A 47 3.22 -11.73 15.78
CA GLY A 47 3.70 -13.11 15.97
C GLY A 47 2.72 -14.22 15.60
N LEU A 48 1.47 -13.91 15.26
CA LEU A 48 0.55 -14.89 14.69
C LEU A 48 0.68 -14.95 13.17
N SER A 49 0.98 -16.14 12.64
CA SER A 49 0.93 -16.42 11.19
C SER A 49 -0.51 -16.56 10.74
N LEU A 50 -1.07 -15.49 10.21
CA LEU A 50 -2.39 -15.46 9.59
C LEU A 50 -2.28 -15.94 8.14
N GLU A 51 -3.34 -16.54 7.62
CA GLU A 51 -3.39 -16.77 6.18
C GLU A 51 -3.38 -15.42 5.44
N PRO A 52 -2.78 -15.34 4.23
CA PRO A 52 -2.61 -14.07 3.54
C PRO A 52 -3.95 -13.43 3.17
N GLY A 53 -4.99 -14.23 2.90
CA GLY A 53 -6.32 -13.74 2.53
C GLY A 53 -7.05 -12.99 3.64
N PHE A 54 -6.64 -13.15 4.90
CA PHE A 54 -7.17 -12.43 6.05
C PHE A 54 -6.97 -10.93 5.90
N LEU A 55 -5.85 -10.52 5.30
CA LEU A 55 -5.55 -9.11 5.00
C LEU A 55 -6.64 -8.50 4.10
N ALA A 56 -7.15 -9.25 3.13
CA ALA A 56 -8.24 -8.79 2.27
C ALA A 56 -9.55 -8.61 3.05
N CYS A 57 -9.79 -9.36 4.13
CA CYS A 57 -10.93 -9.17 5.01
C CYS A 57 -10.79 -7.89 5.85
N ILE A 58 -9.62 -7.65 6.43
CA ILE A 58 -9.36 -6.44 7.21
C ILE A 58 -9.47 -5.19 6.34
N LYS A 59 -8.92 -5.20 5.12
CA LYS A 59 -8.94 -4.05 4.21
C LYS A 59 -10.33 -3.66 3.69
N LYS A 60 -11.30 -4.57 3.77
CA LYS A 60 -12.72 -4.26 3.47
C LYS A 60 -13.40 -3.45 4.58
N MET A 61 -12.80 -3.36 5.76
CA MET A 61 -13.37 -2.61 6.88
C MET A 61 -13.31 -1.10 6.60
N PRO A 62 -14.29 -0.32 7.09
CA PRO A 62 -14.19 1.13 7.04
C PRO A 62 -12.95 1.61 7.81
N ARG A 63 -12.14 2.46 7.17
CA ARG A 63 -10.90 3.03 7.74
C ARG A 63 -11.00 4.55 7.76
N GLU A 64 -10.00 5.20 8.35
CA GLU A 64 -9.91 6.65 8.20
C GLU A 64 -9.72 6.92 6.71
N ASP A 65 -10.48 7.89 6.18
CA ASP A 65 -10.32 8.24 4.78
C ASP A 65 -8.86 8.65 4.62
N ALA A 66 -8.12 7.92 3.77
CA ALA A 66 -6.78 8.33 3.40
C ALA A 66 -6.88 9.79 2.96
N GLN A 67 -5.90 10.63 3.33
CA GLN A 67 -5.90 12.02 2.89
C GLN A 67 -6.01 12.02 1.38
N ALA A 68 -7.21 12.30 0.88
CA ALA A 68 -7.46 12.35 -0.54
C ALA A 68 -6.54 13.46 -1.02
N THR A 69 -5.50 13.08 -1.75
CA THR A 69 -4.76 14.08 -2.49
C THR A 69 -5.69 14.53 -3.60
N THR A 70 -6.60 15.44 -3.28
CA THR A 70 -7.06 16.44 -4.21
C THR A 70 -5.83 17.21 -4.63
N ALA A 71 -5.07 16.61 -5.54
CA ALA A 71 -4.43 17.36 -6.59
C ALA A 71 -5.58 17.93 -7.41
N THR A 72 -6.23 18.97 -6.88
CA THR A 72 -6.84 20.02 -7.68
C THR A 72 -5.67 20.54 -8.48
N ARG A 73 -5.37 19.88 -9.61
CA ARG A 73 -4.54 20.48 -10.64
C ARG A 73 -5.24 21.80 -10.89
N PRO A 74 -4.64 22.96 -10.60
CA PRO A 74 -5.20 24.19 -11.13
C PRO A 74 -5.40 23.93 -12.62
N PRO A 75 -6.56 24.28 -13.18
CA PRO A 75 -6.77 24.10 -14.61
C PRO A 75 -5.58 24.76 -15.28
N VAL A 76 -4.73 23.95 -15.92
CA VAL A 76 -3.71 24.46 -16.82
C VAL A 76 -4.52 25.18 -17.87
N ARG A 77 -4.68 26.49 -17.70
CA ARG A 77 -5.12 27.39 -18.75
C ARG A 77 -4.10 27.20 -19.83
N ARG A 78 -4.36 26.26 -20.75
CA ARG A 78 -3.67 26.19 -22.04
C ARG A 78 -3.78 27.60 -22.59
N PRO A 79 -2.67 28.32 -22.80
CA PRO A 79 -2.71 29.56 -23.55
C PRO A 79 -3.35 29.20 -24.88
N GLY A 80 -4.51 29.80 -25.17
CA GLY A 80 -5.20 29.61 -26.42
C GLY A 80 -4.22 29.89 -27.55
N TYR A 81 -4.00 28.90 -28.39
CA TYR A 81 -3.37 29.08 -29.70
C TYR A 81 -4.26 30.03 -30.51
N GLY A 82 -3.94 31.31 -30.44
CA GLY A 82 -4.79 32.34 -31.01
C GLY A 82 -4.19 33.73 -31.00
N GLN A 83 -2.86 33.87 -30.99
CA GLN A 83 -2.25 35.12 -31.46
C GLN A 83 -1.07 34.82 -32.39
N ARG A 84 -1.23 35.33 -33.61
CA ARG A 84 -0.28 35.34 -34.71
C ARG A 84 1.04 35.96 -34.22
N ARG A 85 2.14 35.24 -34.39
CA ARG A 85 3.48 35.83 -34.31
C ARG A 85 3.63 36.85 -35.45
N PRO A 86 4.01 38.11 -35.20
CA PRO A 86 4.51 38.97 -36.26
C PRO A 86 5.89 38.47 -36.71
N VAL A 87 6.04 38.34 -38.02
CA VAL A 87 7.28 38.00 -38.72
C VAL A 87 8.32 39.07 -38.38
N ARG A 88 9.43 38.68 -37.73
CA ARG A 88 10.62 39.54 -37.61
C ARG A 88 11.52 39.34 -38.85
N PRO A 89 11.94 40.41 -39.53
CA PRO A 89 12.93 40.33 -40.60
C PRO A 89 14.34 40.12 -40.05
N PRO A 90 15.29 39.62 -40.85
CA PRO A 90 16.64 39.34 -40.40
C PRO A 90 17.42 40.65 -40.32
N TYR A 91 17.96 40.98 -39.14
CA TYR A 91 18.98 42.02 -39.03
C TYR A 91 20.28 41.44 -38.51
N ARG A 92 21.31 41.78 -39.27
CA ARG A 92 22.71 41.38 -39.20
C ARG A 92 23.45 42.51 -38.50
N GLY A 93 24.22 42.22 -37.46
CA GLY A 93 25.36 43.05 -37.06
C GLY A 93 25.34 43.64 -35.64
N ALA A 94 26.37 43.22 -34.91
CA ALA A 94 27.23 44.00 -34.02
C ALA A 94 26.87 44.17 -32.53
N PRO A 95 27.91 44.29 -31.66
CA PRO A 95 27.88 43.98 -30.24
C PRO A 95 27.96 45.21 -29.33
N GLN A 96 27.31 45.15 -28.17
CA GLN A 96 27.45 46.03 -27.00
C GLN A 96 26.29 45.65 -26.07
N GLU A 97 26.31 45.69 -24.74
CA GLU A 97 27.21 46.20 -23.71
C GLU A 97 26.57 45.68 -22.41
N TYR A 98 27.38 45.37 -21.38
CA TYR A 98 26.86 44.87 -20.12
C TYR A 98 26.04 45.96 -19.39
N GLY A 99 24.75 45.69 -19.21
CA GLY A 99 23.81 46.54 -18.49
C GLY A 99 23.15 45.78 -17.35
N GLU A 100 23.58 46.12 -16.15
CA GLU A 100 23.07 45.80 -14.82
C GLU A 100 21.60 46.22 -14.64
N TYR A 101 20.72 45.26 -14.29
CA TYR A 101 19.40 45.42 -13.66
C TYR A 101 19.07 44.03 -13.06
N GLY A 102 18.81 43.82 -11.76
CA GLY A 102 18.02 44.63 -10.85
C GLY A 102 16.56 44.19 -10.96
N GLY A 103 16.13 43.19 -10.17
CA GLY A 103 14.76 42.67 -10.28
C GLY A 103 14.41 41.56 -9.29
N SER A 104 14.01 41.99 -8.08
CA SER A 104 12.99 41.42 -7.20
C SER A 104 12.94 39.90 -7.00
N GLY A 105 13.46 39.47 -5.85
CA GLY A 105 13.06 38.22 -5.21
C GLY A 105 11.65 38.33 -4.64
N GLU A 106 10.78 37.43 -5.08
CA GLU A 106 9.57 37.05 -4.36
C GLU A 106 9.97 35.94 -3.38
N GLU A 107 10.39 36.34 -2.17
CA GLU A 107 10.45 35.47 -1.01
C GLU A 107 9.02 35.32 -0.48
N GLU A 108 8.41 34.14 -0.67
CA GLU A 108 7.21 33.74 0.04
C GLU A 108 7.55 33.52 1.52
N TYR A 109 7.38 34.60 2.28
CA TYR A 109 7.45 34.68 3.73
C TYR A 109 6.37 33.79 4.36
N TYR A 110 6.77 32.66 4.94
CA TYR A 110 5.92 31.87 5.82
C TYR A 110 5.72 32.64 7.12
N GLY A 111 4.47 33.00 7.41
CA GLY A 111 4.08 33.76 8.59
C GLY A 111 4.49 33.09 9.90
N GLU A 112 5.18 33.87 10.73
CA GLU A 112 5.36 33.63 12.15
C GLU A 112 4.00 33.82 12.84
N GLY A 113 3.32 32.71 13.11
CA GLY A 113 2.22 32.67 14.07
C GLY A 113 2.78 32.55 15.48
N GLU A 114 2.75 33.64 16.24
CA GLU A 114 3.05 33.66 17.67
C GLU A 114 2.13 32.68 18.42
N GLY A 115 2.70 31.53 18.78
CA GLY A 115 2.05 30.50 19.59
C GLY A 115 2.01 30.91 21.06
N SER A 116 0.83 31.28 21.54
CA SER A 116 0.49 31.12 22.95
C SER A 116 0.28 29.63 23.23
N ALA A 117 1.23 29.00 23.91
CA ALA A 117 1.14 27.61 24.34
C ALA A 117 0.27 27.47 25.60
N PRO A 118 -0.77 26.62 25.62
CA PRO A 118 -1.23 26.02 26.85
C PRO A 118 -0.45 24.74 27.12
N ALA A 119 0.01 24.64 28.36
CA ALA A 119 0.80 23.55 28.92
C ALA A 119 0.15 22.17 28.73
N GLY A 120 1.03 21.17 28.62
CA GLY A 120 0.66 19.79 28.35
C GLY A 120 -0.26 19.19 29.42
N ARG A 121 -1.45 18.80 28.97
CA ARG A 121 -2.05 17.52 29.34
C ARG A 121 -1.92 16.63 28.12
N GLY A 122 -1.07 15.61 28.21
CA GLY A 122 -1.07 14.52 27.23
C GLY A 122 -2.45 13.86 27.24
N SER A 123 -3.33 14.34 26.37
CA SER A 123 -4.57 13.67 26.05
C SER A 123 -4.18 12.35 25.40
N THR A 124 -4.28 11.26 26.14
CA THR A 124 -4.40 9.91 25.57
C THR A 124 -5.76 9.84 24.89
N ALA A 125 -5.96 10.61 23.82
CA ALA A 125 -7.15 10.52 23.02
C ALA A 125 -7.18 9.09 22.47
N SER A 126 -8.19 8.32 22.90
CA SER A 126 -8.42 6.99 22.35
C SER A 126 -8.54 7.12 20.83
N LYS A 127 -7.70 6.40 20.08
CA LYS A 127 -7.79 6.35 18.61
C LYS A 127 -9.22 5.99 18.23
N SER A 128 -9.76 6.64 17.19
CA SER A 128 -11.05 6.23 16.65
C SER A 128 -10.98 4.76 16.16
N PRO A 129 -12.11 4.02 16.09
CA PRO A 129 -12.12 2.68 15.53
C PRO A 129 -11.50 2.62 14.13
N LYS A 130 -11.77 3.63 13.30
CA LYS A 130 -11.16 3.85 11.98
C LYS A 130 -9.63 3.85 12.03
N GLN A 131 -9.05 4.68 12.90
CA GLN A 131 -7.60 4.78 13.10
C GLN A 131 -6.99 3.49 13.65
N ALA A 132 -7.71 2.84 14.57
CA ALA A 132 -7.26 1.60 15.17
C ALA A 132 -7.21 0.47 14.11
N TRP A 133 -8.25 0.30 13.29
CA TRP A 133 -8.28 -0.67 12.19
C TRP A 133 -7.22 -0.39 11.12
N GLN A 134 -6.96 0.87 10.79
CA GLN A 134 -5.88 1.24 9.88
C GLN A 134 -4.51 0.83 10.43
N GLN A 135 -4.23 1.12 11.71
CA GLN A 135 -2.99 0.70 12.37
C GLN A 135 -2.87 -0.82 12.39
N ALA A 136 -3.94 -1.53 12.77
CA ALA A 136 -3.95 -2.99 12.79
C ALA A 136 -3.67 -3.60 11.41
N THR A 137 -4.18 -2.98 10.33
CA THR A 137 -3.88 -3.40 8.96
C THR A 137 -2.39 -3.30 8.66
N LEU A 138 -1.75 -2.17 9.02
CA LEU A 138 -0.32 -1.98 8.84
C LEU A 138 0.50 -2.99 9.66
N ASP A 139 0.09 -3.29 10.88
CA ASP A 139 0.77 -4.25 11.74
C ASP A 139 0.70 -5.67 11.15
N VAL A 140 -0.45 -6.07 10.60
CA VAL A 140 -0.59 -7.34 9.86
C VAL A 140 0.29 -7.37 8.60
N ILE A 141 0.33 -6.29 7.82
CA ILE A 141 1.21 -6.19 6.63
C ILE A 141 2.68 -6.37 7.05
N ARG A 142 3.11 -5.72 8.12
CA ARG A 142 4.50 -5.82 8.62
C ARG A 142 4.86 -7.22 9.09
N GLU A 143 3.96 -7.90 9.82
CA GLU A 143 4.20 -9.28 10.25
C GLU A 143 4.25 -10.24 9.06
N MET A 144 3.42 -10.03 8.04
CA MET A 144 3.51 -10.76 6.76
C MET A 144 4.84 -10.51 6.05
N CYS A 145 5.26 -9.25 5.88
CA CYS A 145 6.55 -8.90 5.28
C CYS A 145 7.72 -9.57 6.01
N LYS A 146 7.72 -9.53 7.35
CA LYS A 146 8.71 -10.20 8.19
C LYS A 146 8.74 -11.71 7.96
N THR A 147 7.57 -12.35 7.88
CA THR A 147 7.43 -13.78 7.61
C THR A 147 7.97 -14.14 6.22
N TYR A 148 7.59 -13.38 5.19
CA TYR A 148 8.06 -13.62 3.82
C TYR A 148 9.53 -13.30 3.62
N LYS A 149 10.07 -12.33 4.35
CA LYS A 149 11.52 -12.10 4.40
C LYS A 149 12.24 -13.34 4.95
N ALA A 150 11.77 -13.89 6.07
CA ALA A 150 12.36 -15.09 6.64
C ALA A 150 12.27 -16.30 5.67
N ALA A 151 11.15 -16.44 4.96
CA ALA A 151 11.01 -17.45 3.92
C ALA A 151 11.95 -17.21 2.72
N ALA A 152 12.09 -15.97 2.26
CA ALA A 152 13.03 -15.58 1.20
C ALA A 152 14.48 -15.89 1.60
N ASP A 153 14.89 -15.53 2.82
CA ASP A 153 16.22 -15.81 3.36
C ASP A 153 16.49 -17.32 3.41
N TYR A 154 15.50 -18.12 3.83
CA TYR A 154 15.58 -19.58 3.82
C TYR A 154 15.75 -20.15 2.41
N HIS A 155 14.97 -19.68 1.43
CA HIS A 155 15.09 -20.12 0.05
C HIS A 155 16.41 -19.72 -0.59
N ALA A 156 16.90 -18.51 -0.33
CA ALA A 156 18.20 -18.04 -0.82
C ALA A 156 19.35 -18.89 -0.27
N ALA A 157 19.26 -19.31 1.00
CA ALA A 157 20.24 -20.22 1.60
C ALA A 157 20.18 -21.64 1.03
N ALA A 158 18.97 -22.14 0.69
CA ALA A 158 18.77 -23.48 0.14
C ALA A 158 19.13 -23.59 -1.36
N SER A 159 18.79 -22.57 -2.15
CA SER A 159 18.90 -22.56 -3.61
C SER A 159 19.17 -21.15 -4.16
N PRO A 160 20.41 -20.67 -4.21
CA PRO A 160 20.73 -19.31 -4.69
C PRO A 160 20.21 -18.97 -6.09
N GLN A 161 20.04 -19.99 -6.96
CA GLN A 161 19.52 -19.84 -8.33
C GLN A 161 18.02 -19.52 -8.40
N SER A 162 17.26 -19.70 -7.31
CA SER A 162 15.82 -19.41 -7.30
C SER A 162 15.52 -17.90 -7.38
N VAL A 163 16.45 -17.06 -6.91
CA VAL A 163 16.27 -15.59 -6.87
C VAL A 163 16.10 -15.01 -8.29
N GLU A 164 16.82 -15.53 -9.28
CA GLU A 164 16.72 -15.06 -10.67
C GLU A 164 15.42 -15.52 -11.35
N GLN A 165 14.89 -16.69 -10.99
CA GLN A 165 13.61 -17.19 -11.53
C GLN A 165 12.43 -16.36 -11.01
N PHE A 166 12.51 -15.90 -9.76
CA PHE A 166 11.49 -15.07 -9.13
C PHE A 166 11.34 -13.70 -9.79
N ALA A 167 12.42 -13.11 -10.29
CA ALA A 167 12.39 -11.83 -11.00
C ALA A 167 11.47 -11.84 -12.25
N GLN A 168 11.25 -13.00 -12.88
CA GLN A 168 10.37 -13.15 -14.04
C GLN A 168 8.88 -13.28 -13.67
N ALA A 169 8.57 -13.62 -12.41
CA ALA A 169 7.22 -13.87 -11.92
C ALA A 169 6.60 -12.68 -11.17
N ARG A 170 7.25 -11.51 -11.18
CA ARG A 170 6.79 -10.32 -10.46
C ARG A 170 5.42 -9.85 -10.99
N PRO A 171 4.51 -9.38 -10.11
CA PRO A 171 3.28 -8.74 -10.53
C PRO A 171 3.60 -7.40 -11.21
N GLN A 172 2.60 -6.78 -11.85
CA GLN A 172 2.72 -5.60 -12.73
C GLN A 172 3.22 -4.29 -12.07
N LEU A 173 3.89 -4.35 -10.91
CA LEU A 173 4.57 -3.20 -10.33
C LEU A 173 6.03 -3.20 -10.77
N ASN A 174 6.42 -2.19 -11.52
CA ASN A 174 7.81 -1.96 -11.88
C ASN A 174 8.59 -1.57 -10.62
N LEU A 175 9.81 -2.10 -10.48
CA LEU A 175 10.74 -1.56 -9.49
C LEU A 175 11.34 -0.27 -10.03
N HIS A 176 11.75 0.63 -9.13
CA HIS A 176 12.43 1.85 -9.56
C HIS A 176 13.77 1.51 -10.21
N PRO A 177 14.29 2.38 -11.09
CA PRO A 177 15.64 2.21 -11.63
C PRO A 177 16.63 2.03 -10.50
N ASP A 178 17.56 1.10 -10.66
CA ASP A 178 18.64 0.82 -9.70
C ASP A 178 18.22 0.16 -8.37
N ALA A 179 16.97 -0.32 -8.28
CA ALA A 179 16.48 -1.03 -7.10
C ALA A 179 17.34 -2.23 -6.71
N TRP A 180 17.93 -2.19 -5.51
CA TRP A 180 18.70 -3.29 -4.94
C TRP A 180 17.80 -4.22 -4.12
N VAL A 181 17.31 -5.28 -4.77
CA VAL A 181 16.44 -6.29 -4.14
C VAL A 181 17.27 -7.17 -3.20
N THR A 182 16.94 -7.15 -1.91
CA THR A 182 17.63 -7.94 -0.87
C THR A 182 16.87 -9.20 -0.47
N ALA A 183 15.57 -9.25 -0.69
CA ALA A 183 14.75 -10.44 -0.46
C ALA A 183 13.56 -10.45 -1.41
N GLU A 184 13.19 -11.64 -1.88
CA GLU A 184 12.04 -11.85 -2.74
C GLU A 184 11.39 -13.21 -2.44
N TYR A 185 10.07 -13.23 -2.33
CA TYR A 185 9.30 -14.43 -2.03
C TYR A 185 8.00 -14.45 -2.83
N HIS A 186 7.67 -15.62 -3.38
CA HIS A 186 6.45 -15.81 -4.15
C HIS A 186 5.72 -17.07 -3.71
N LEU A 187 4.40 -16.95 -3.65
CA LEU A 187 3.49 -18.07 -3.40
C LEU A 187 2.44 -18.08 -4.49
N ASP A 188 2.34 -19.19 -5.20
CA ASP A 188 1.17 -19.55 -6.01
C ASP A 188 0.47 -20.70 -5.29
N TRP A 189 -0.73 -20.43 -4.75
CA TRP A 189 -1.51 -21.40 -4.00
C TRP A 189 -2.83 -21.71 -4.71
N PRO A 190 -3.19 -22.98 -4.89
CA PRO A 190 -2.28 -24.13 -4.85
C PRO A 190 -1.33 -24.08 -6.07
N ASN A 191 -0.08 -24.49 -5.88
CA ASN A 191 0.87 -24.59 -6.99
C ASN A 191 0.54 -25.80 -7.89
N ALA A 192 1.18 -25.87 -9.08
CA ALA A 192 0.92 -26.93 -10.06
C ALA A 192 1.14 -28.34 -9.50
N GLU A 193 2.20 -28.54 -8.71
CA GLU A 193 2.52 -29.83 -8.08
C GLU A 193 1.43 -30.28 -7.10
N LEU A 194 0.90 -29.36 -6.29
CA LEU A 194 -0.16 -29.66 -5.33
C LEU A 194 -1.48 -30.00 -6.04
N LYS A 195 -1.79 -29.31 -7.14
CA LYS A 195 -2.96 -29.62 -7.99
C LYS A 195 -2.86 -31.03 -8.59
N GLU A 196 -1.68 -31.45 -9.01
CA GLU A 196 -1.45 -32.81 -9.52
C GLU A 196 -1.60 -33.87 -8.43
N LYS A 197 -1.05 -33.61 -7.24
CA LYS A 197 -1.12 -34.55 -6.10
C LYS A 197 -2.51 -34.68 -5.49
N LEU A 198 -3.32 -33.61 -5.56
CA LEU A 198 -4.64 -33.53 -4.93
C LEU A 198 -5.72 -33.05 -5.92
N PRO A 199 -6.00 -33.78 -7.01
CA PRO A 199 -6.83 -33.30 -8.12
C PRO A 199 -8.31 -33.13 -7.76
N ASN A 200 -8.77 -33.79 -6.68
CA ASN A 200 -10.17 -33.77 -6.23
C ASN A 200 -10.42 -32.80 -5.07
N ILE A 201 -9.39 -32.05 -4.64
CA ILE A 201 -9.53 -31.07 -3.57
C ILE A 201 -9.81 -29.71 -4.20
N GLN A 202 -10.89 -29.07 -3.76
CA GLN A 202 -11.15 -27.69 -4.08
C GLN A 202 -10.24 -26.81 -3.22
N PHE A 203 -9.46 -25.96 -3.88
CA PHE A 203 -8.67 -24.94 -3.23
C PHE A 203 -9.20 -23.57 -3.62
N ASP A 204 -9.07 -22.60 -2.72
CA ASP A 204 -9.28 -21.20 -3.06
C ASP A 204 -7.95 -20.59 -3.50
N PRO A 205 -7.81 -20.21 -4.79
CA PRO A 205 -6.54 -19.75 -5.31
C PRO A 205 -6.11 -18.43 -4.66
N MET A 206 -4.81 -18.33 -4.42
CA MET A 206 -4.18 -17.17 -3.80
C MET A 206 -2.77 -16.99 -4.34
N ILE A 207 -2.40 -15.75 -4.62
CA ILE A 207 -1.08 -15.38 -5.09
C ILE A 207 -0.49 -14.36 -4.12
N VAL A 208 0.76 -14.57 -3.71
CA VAL A 208 1.54 -13.61 -2.92
C VAL A 208 2.82 -13.30 -3.66
N HIS A 209 3.17 -12.03 -3.74
CA HIS A 209 4.50 -11.58 -4.13
C HIS A 209 5.01 -10.59 -3.08
N TYR A 210 6.16 -10.89 -2.51
CA TYR A 210 6.87 -10.03 -1.58
C TYR A 210 8.22 -9.65 -2.18
N VAL A 211 8.54 -8.37 -2.15
CA VAL A 211 9.84 -7.83 -2.56
C VAL A 211 10.33 -6.87 -1.49
N ARG A 212 11.60 -7.01 -1.10
CA ARG A 212 12.31 -6.11 -0.22
C ARG A 212 13.46 -5.45 -0.97
N ILE A 213 13.53 -4.13 -0.87
CA ILE A 213 14.61 -3.32 -1.41
C ILE A 213 15.24 -2.58 -0.25
N GLU A 214 16.58 -2.59 -0.19
CA GLU A 214 17.34 -1.79 0.77
C GLU A 214 18.32 -0.93 -0.02
N GLU A 215 18.16 0.38 0.10
CA GLU A 215 18.95 1.32 -0.69
C GLU A 215 19.06 2.68 -0.01
N LYS A 216 19.93 3.53 -0.58
CA LYS A 216 20.05 4.93 -0.21
C LYS A 216 19.49 5.79 -1.33
N ASN A 217 18.40 6.51 -1.06
CA ASN A 217 17.71 7.29 -2.08
C ASN A 217 16.98 8.51 -1.49
N LYS A 218 16.41 9.35 -2.35
CA LYS A 218 15.56 10.47 -1.95
C LYS A 218 14.14 9.98 -1.69
N PRO A 219 13.60 10.11 -0.46
CA PRO A 219 12.27 9.59 -0.13
C PRO A 219 11.16 10.10 -1.07
N ILE A 220 11.23 11.38 -1.45
CA ILE A 220 10.25 12.00 -2.36
C ILE A 220 10.27 11.39 -3.77
N SER A 221 11.45 11.00 -4.26
CA SER A 221 11.61 10.37 -5.57
C SER A 221 11.00 8.97 -5.58
N ILE A 222 11.31 8.17 -4.56
CA ILE A 222 10.79 6.80 -4.40
C ILE A 222 9.28 6.79 -4.19
N LEU A 223 8.78 7.61 -3.28
CA LEU A 223 7.35 7.79 -3.07
C LEU A 223 6.64 8.18 -4.37
N GLY A 224 7.18 9.17 -5.08
CA GLY A 224 6.63 9.63 -6.35
C GLY A 224 6.64 8.53 -7.41
N PHE A 225 7.71 7.72 -7.48
CA PHE A 225 7.84 6.62 -8.42
C PHE A 225 6.74 5.58 -8.20
N TYR A 226 6.61 5.02 -7.00
CA TYR A 226 5.63 3.97 -6.72
C TYR A 226 4.20 4.50 -6.81
N ARG A 227 3.94 5.72 -6.31
CA ARG A 227 2.61 6.34 -6.40
C ARG A 227 2.08 6.39 -7.83
N ARG A 228 2.93 6.71 -8.82
CA ARG A 228 2.51 6.82 -10.25
C ARG A 228 2.09 5.49 -10.88
N GLN A 229 2.43 4.37 -10.25
CA GLN A 229 2.07 3.04 -10.76
C GLN A 229 0.65 2.64 -10.37
N PHE A 230 0.08 3.30 -9.36
CA PHE A 230 -1.29 3.08 -8.93
C PHE A 230 -2.24 4.01 -9.67
N ARG A 231 -3.43 3.49 -9.96
CA ARG A 231 -4.51 4.33 -10.50
C ARG A 231 -5.05 5.28 -9.43
N ASN A 232 -5.28 4.75 -8.23
CA ASN A 232 -5.87 5.44 -7.09
C ASN A 232 -5.14 5.02 -5.79
N ALA A 233 -3.86 5.34 -5.66
CA ALA A 233 -3.14 5.04 -4.42
C ALA A 233 -3.72 5.84 -3.25
N GLU A 234 -4.09 5.14 -2.19
CA GLU A 234 -4.24 5.72 -0.86
C GLU A 234 -2.85 5.90 -0.26
N GLN A 235 -2.61 7.06 0.39
CA GLN A 235 -1.35 7.36 1.04
C GLN A 235 -1.57 7.56 2.54
N HIS A 236 -0.83 6.79 3.32
CA HIS A 236 -0.87 6.78 4.77
C HIS A 236 0.49 7.26 5.31
N PRO A 237 0.59 8.51 5.81
CA PRO A 237 1.83 9.01 6.42
C PRO A 237 2.20 8.19 7.67
N LEU A 238 3.49 7.88 7.84
CA LEU A 238 3.99 7.17 9.02
C LEU A 238 5.09 7.99 9.72
N PRO A 239 5.30 7.80 11.04
CA PRO A 239 6.32 8.54 11.79
C PRO A 239 7.77 8.36 11.31
N ASN A 240 8.06 7.39 10.46
CA ASN A 240 9.38 7.12 9.88
C ASN A 240 9.28 6.68 8.42
N GLY A 241 8.30 7.19 7.67
CA GLY A 241 8.13 6.87 6.26
C GLY A 241 6.68 6.97 5.84
N GLY A 242 6.17 5.93 5.19
CA GLY A 242 4.79 5.94 4.71
C GLY A 242 4.39 4.62 4.08
N TRP A 243 3.10 4.55 3.77
CA TRP A 243 2.47 3.38 3.19
C TRP A 243 1.58 3.82 2.04
N LEU A 244 1.84 3.29 0.86
CA LEU A 244 0.96 3.39 -0.30
C LEU A 244 0.15 2.11 -0.43
N GLU A 245 -1.14 2.28 -0.73
CA GLU A 245 -2.08 1.18 -0.84
C GLU A 245 -2.93 1.29 -2.12
N ASP A 246 -3.09 0.17 -2.82
CA ASP A 246 -4.13 -0.04 -3.83
C ASP A 246 -4.87 -1.34 -3.50
N PHE A 247 -6.11 -1.21 -3.00
CA PHE A 247 -6.99 -2.34 -2.72
C PHE A 247 -8.24 -2.27 -3.59
N ARG A 248 -8.41 -3.25 -4.48
CA ARG A 248 -9.51 -3.23 -5.45
C ARG A 248 -9.92 -4.60 -5.92
N PHE A 249 -11.13 -4.65 -6.44
CA PHE A 249 -11.61 -5.78 -7.21
C PHE A 249 -11.12 -5.70 -8.66
N VAL A 250 -10.60 -6.81 -9.19
CA VAL A 250 -10.09 -6.90 -10.56
C VAL A 250 -10.99 -7.82 -11.39
N ARG A 251 -11.42 -7.32 -12.56
CA ARG A 251 -12.31 -8.01 -13.52
C ARG A 251 -11.63 -8.15 -14.88
N ASP A 252 -10.76 -9.15 -15.00
CA ASP A 252 -10.02 -9.47 -16.24
C ASP A 252 -10.22 -10.93 -16.68
N GLY A 253 -11.38 -11.50 -16.35
CA GLY A 253 -11.72 -12.91 -16.60
C GLY A 253 -11.55 -13.81 -15.38
N HIS A 254 -10.75 -13.40 -14.40
CA HIS A 254 -10.57 -14.10 -13.13
C HIS A 254 -10.90 -13.16 -11.96
N PRO A 255 -12.16 -13.13 -11.50
CA PRO A 255 -12.61 -12.25 -10.44
C PRO A 255 -11.80 -12.49 -9.16
N ARG A 256 -11.18 -11.41 -8.66
CA ARG A 256 -10.30 -11.45 -7.48
C ARG A 256 -10.21 -10.11 -6.79
N LEU A 257 -9.89 -10.16 -5.50
CA LEU A 257 -9.44 -9.00 -4.76
C LEU A 257 -7.92 -8.93 -4.86
N ARG A 258 -7.42 -7.77 -5.28
CA ARG A 258 -6.00 -7.46 -5.33
C ARG A 258 -5.69 -6.39 -4.28
N SER A 259 -4.70 -6.69 -3.45
CA SER A 259 -4.05 -5.72 -2.55
C SER A 259 -2.62 -5.52 -3.03
N VAL A 260 -2.21 -4.26 -3.18
CA VAL A 260 -0.81 -3.91 -3.36
C VAL A 260 -0.43 -2.87 -2.32
N ASP A 261 0.55 -3.23 -1.50
CA ASP A 261 1.03 -2.43 -0.39
C ASP A 261 2.50 -2.12 -0.61
N VAL A 262 2.86 -0.83 -0.59
CA VAL A 262 4.25 -0.38 -0.62
C VAL A 262 4.53 0.38 0.67
N VAL A 263 5.25 -0.26 1.58
CA VAL A 263 5.66 0.31 2.86
C VAL A 263 7.10 0.74 2.75
N PHE A 264 7.38 2.01 2.98
CA PHE A 264 8.74 2.53 3.03
C PHE A 264 9.08 2.96 4.45
N THR A 265 10.23 2.51 4.92
CA THR A 265 10.76 2.80 6.26
C THR A 265 12.11 3.49 6.11
N LEU A 266 12.21 4.71 6.62
CA LEU A 266 13.42 5.53 6.59
C LEU A 266 14.25 5.26 7.84
N ALA A 267 15.57 5.15 7.68
CA ALA A 267 16.50 5.01 8.81
C ALA A 267 16.49 6.25 9.73
N LYS A 268 16.19 7.42 9.16
CA LYS A 268 16.01 8.69 9.88
C LYS A 268 15.03 9.60 9.14
N GLN A 269 14.50 10.59 9.84
CA GLN A 269 13.71 11.64 9.22
C GLN A 269 14.60 12.53 8.31
N PRO A 270 14.14 12.88 7.10
CA PRO A 270 14.86 13.83 6.26
C PRO A 270 14.89 15.20 6.91
N THR A 271 16.10 15.76 6.97
CA THR A 271 16.30 17.16 7.36
C THR A 271 16.02 18.10 6.19
N ASN A 272 16.11 17.60 4.95
CA ASN A 272 15.69 18.31 3.75
C ASN A 272 15.12 17.33 2.69
N PRO A 273 14.25 17.79 1.77
CA PRO A 273 13.61 16.90 0.78
C PRO A 273 14.53 16.26 -0.25
N GLN A 274 15.75 16.78 -0.41
CA GLN A 274 16.74 16.30 -1.37
C GLN A 274 17.76 15.35 -0.74
N GLU A 275 17.68 15.14 0.57
CA GLU A 275 18.57 14.26 1.32
C GLU A 275 18.36 12.81 0.87
N GLU A 276 19.47 12.15 0.54
CA GLU A 276 19.48 10.71 0.34
C GLU A 276 19.64 10.00 1.69
N ILE A 277 18.73 9.07 1.96
CA ILE A 277 18.61 8.40 3.24
C ILE A 277 18.53 6.91 2.99
N ASP A 278 19.20 6.13 3.85
CA ASP A 278 19.05 4.68 3.87
C ASP A 278 17.60 4.34 4.19
N MET A 279 16.97 3.58 3.31
CA MET A 279 15.58 3.20 3.45
C MET A 279 15.36 1.76 3.04
N VAL A 280 14.29 1.21 3.59
CA VAL A 280 13.74 -0.08 3.23
C VAL A 280 12.43 0.17 2.51
N VAL A 281 12.26 -0.43 1.33
CA VAL A 281 10.98 -0.49 0.62
C VAL A 281 10.52 -1.94 0.59
N GLU A 282 9.35 -2.19 1.18
CA GLU A 282 8.70 -3.49 1.16
C GLU A 282 7.44 -3.41 0.32
N ILE A 283 7.34 -4.32 -0.65
CA ILE A 283 6.22 -4.41 -1.59
C ILE A 283 5.54 -5.73 -1.33
N LEU A 284 4.26 -5.69 -0.96
CA LEU A 284 3.43 -6.87 -0.77
C LEU A 284 2.26 -6.80 -1.75
N CYS A 285 2.23 -7.72 -2.70
CA CYS A 285 1.10 -7.95 -3.58
C CYS A 285 0.39 -9.23 -3.14
N LEU A 286 -0.92 -9.13 -2.95
CA LEU A 286 -1.79 -10.24 -2.60
C LEU A 286 -2.96 -10.28 -3.58
N GLU A 287 -3.24 -11.46 -4.11
CA GLU A 287 -4.45 -11.72 -4.86
C GLU A 287 -5.17 -12.92 -4.23
N VAL A 288 -6.46 -12.75 -3.96
CA VAL A 288 -7.32 -13.85 -3.52
C VAL A 288 -8.52 -13.96 -4.43
N HIS A 289 -8.88 -15.20 -4.75
CA HIS A 289 -10.16 -15.43 -5.41
C HIS A 289 -11.29 -14.78 -4.59
N SER A 290 -12.15 -14.06 -5.30
CA SER A 290 -13.34 -13.45 -4.72
C SER A 290 -14.42 -13.53 -5.78
N PRO A 291 -15.52 -14.26 -5.55
CA PRO A 291 -16.65 -14.22 -6.46
C PRO A 291 -17.11 -12.77 -6.63
N ASP A 292 -17.65 -12.44 -7.80
CA ASP A 292 -18.13 -11.09 -8.08
C ASP A 292 -19.19 -10.69 -7.04
N PRO A 293 -19.07 -9.53 -6.37
CA PRO A 293 -20.14 -9.07 -5.48
C PRO A 293 -21.49 -8.89 -6.21
N ALA A 294 -21.49 -8.76 -7.55
CA ALA A 294 -22.71 -8.79 -8.36
C ALA A 294 -23.28 -10.21 -8.55
N ASP A 295 -22.46 -11.25 -8.46
CA ASP A 295 -22.86 -12.66 -8.58
C ASP A 295 -23.33 -13.24 -7.24
N THR A 296 -23.01 -12.59 -6.11
CA THR A 296 -23.60 -12.87 -4.80
C THR A 296 -25.01 -12.28 -4.70
N VAL A 297 -25.93 -12.74 -5.55
CA VAL A 297 -27.36 -12.59 -5.29
C VAL A 297 -27.68 -13.48 -4.08
N ASP A 298 -28.21 -12.87 -3.02
CA ASP A 298 -28.67 -13.62 -1.85
C ASP A 298 -29.69 -14.68 -2.32
N PRO A 299 -29.46 -15.99 -2.13
CA PRO A 299 -30.42 -17.00 -2.51
C PRO A 299 -31.77 -16.82 -1.78
N ASN A 300 -31.79 -16.10 -0.65
CA ASN A 300 -33.05 -15.73 0.04
C ASN A 300 -33.83 -14.61 -0.67
N GLN A 301 -33.23 -13.88 -1.62
CA GLN A 301 -33.96 -12.93 -2.47
C GLN A 301 -34.60 -13.57 -3.70
N GLN A 302 -34.20 -14.79 -4.09
CA GLN A 302 -34.85 -15.54 -5.18
C GLN A 302 -36.09 -16.33 -4.72
N ALA A 303 -36.27 -16.54 -3.41
CA ALA A 303 -37.46 -17.20 -2.86
C ALA A 303 -38.65 -16.24 -2.62
N ALA A 304 -38.51 -14.96 -2.97
CA ALA A 304 -39.52 -13.91 -2.76
C ALA A 304 -40.11 -13.36 -4.07
N GLN A 305 -39.90 -14.04 -5.21
CA GLN A 305 -40.54 -13.76 -6.50
C GLN A 305 -41.34 -14.98 -6.96
#